data_AF-A0A914FVA1-F1
#
_entry.id   AF-A0A914FVA1-F1
#
_cell.length_a   1.000
_cell.length_b   1.000
_cell.length_c   1.000
_cell.angle_alpha   90.00
_cell.angle_beta   90.00
_cell.angle_gamma   90.00
#
_symmetry.space_group_name_H-M   'P 1'
#
loop_
_entity.id
_entity.type
_entity.pdbx_description
1 polymer ?
#
loop_
_entity_poly.entity_id
_entity_poly.type
_entity_poly.pdbx_seq_one_letter_code
_entity_poly.pdbx_strand_id
1 'polypeptide(L)'
;MQRIAPLLRQSKKVVSFRTSSAYVDTSTQEPVPKTDGRIQFWRPPIYEGPYISPLQRGPDYKIVGGIRPIATTKFEVERLQMQMELGKQIVQCLKEVKEAETLYEADKKHKNAIESEKERWTPSNKGAKEIY
;
A
#
# COMPACT_ATOMS: atom_id res chain seq x y z
N MET A 1 21.94 -48.58 -13.78
CA MET A 1 22.53 -47.22 -13.83
C MET A 1 21.38 -46.20 -13.88
N GLN A 2 21.01 -45.61 -12.75
CA GLN A 2 19.94 -44.60 -12.68
C GLN A 2 20.54 -43.21 -12.84
N ARG A 3 20.02 -42.41 -13.78
CA ARG A 3 20.43 -41.00 -13.98
C ARG A 3 19.58 -40.12 -13.07
N ILE A 4 20.24 -39.41 -12.15
CA ILE A 4 19.63 -38.37 -11.29
C ILE A 4 19.65 -37.06 -12.08
N ALA A 5 18.50 -36.44 -12.27
CA ALA A 5 18.40 -35.09 -12.85
C ALA A 5 18.72 -34.03 -11.78
N PRO A 6 19.50 -32.97 -12.07
CA PRO A 6 19.72 -31.89 -11.13
C PRO A 6 18.52 -30.92 -11.12
N LEU A 7 17.99 -30.65 -9.92
CA LEU A 7 16.96 -29.64 -9.68
C LEU A 7 17.53 -28.23 -9.91
N LEU A 8 16.92 -27.49 -10.83
CA LEU A 8 17.24 -26.10 -11.13
C LEU A 8 16.93 -25.22 -9.91
N ARG A 9 17.96 -24.70 -9.24
CA ARG A 9 17.82 -23.76 -8.11
C ARG A 9 17.48 -22.37 -8.66
N GLN A 10 16.20 -22.02 -8.73
CA GLN A 10 15.80 -20.65 -9.04
C GLN A 10 16.13 -19.71 -7.86
N SER A 11 17.07 -18.80 -8.11
CA SER A 11 17.45 -17.71 -7.21
C SER A 11 16.27 -16.75 -7.02
N LYS A 12 15.77 -16.65 -5.78
CA LYS A 12 14.77 -15.63 -5.40
C LYS A 12 15.39 -14.23 -5.55
N LYS A 13 15.01 -13.47 -6.58
CA LYS A 13 15.29 -12.04 -6.64
C LYS A 13 14.39 -11.35 -5.60
N VAL A 14 14.97 -10.95 -4.48
CA VAL A 14 14.33 -10.08 -3.49
C VAL A 14 14.24 -8.69 -4.12
N VAL A 15 13.06 -8.32 -4.61
CA VAL A 15 12.77 -6.94 -5.00
C VAL A 15 12.54 -6.16 -3.71
N SER A 16 13.57 -5.44 -3.25
CA SER A 16 13.42 -4.49 -2.14
C SER A 16 12.80 -3.21 -2.68
N PHE A 17 11.59 -2.88 -2.22
CA PHE A 17 11.03 -1.56 -2.42
C PHE A 17 11.61 -0.65 -1.35
N ARG A 18 12.51 0.27 -1.74
CA ARG A 18 12.97 1.35 -0.85
C ARG A 18 11.81 2.31 -0.63
N THR A 19 11.19 2.27 0.55
CA THR A 19 10.32 3.33 1.05
C THR A 19 11.20 4.46 1.62
N SER A 20 11.71 5.33 0.75
CA SER A 20 12.26 6.61 1.22
C SER A 20 11.11 7.60 1.40
N SER A 21 10.50 7.61 2.58
CA SER A 21 9.71 8.75 3.04
C SER A 21 10.71 9.85 3.43
N ALA A 22 10.92 10.82 2.56
CA ALA A 22 11.70 12.00 2.88
C ALA A 22 10.84 12.94 3.73
N TYR A 23 11.16 13.04 5.01
CA TYR A 23 10.66 14.08 5.91
C TYR A 23 11.28 15.42 5.47
N VAL A 24 10.45 16.41 5.09
CA VAL A 24 10.92 17.75 4.71
C VAL A 24 10.83 18.65 5.94
N ASP A 25 11.97 18.97 6.54
CA ASP A 25 12.06 20.00 7.59
C ASP A 25 11.66 21.37 7.01
N THR A 26 10.65 22.00 7.58
CA THR A 26 10.08 23.29 7.13
C THR A 26 10.54 24.49 7.99
N SER A 27 11.55 24.32 8.84
CA SER A 27 11.91 25.29 9.88
C SER A 27 12.80 26.47 9.43
N THR A 28 13.24 26.52 8.17
CA THR A 28 14.00 27.67 7.63
C THR A 28 13.28 28.23 6.41
N GLN A 29 12.36 29.19 6.62
CA GLN A 29 11.69 29.92 5.55
C GLN A 29 12.41 31.25 5.29
N GLU A 30 13.13 31.36 4.17
CA GLU A 30 13.55 32.67 3.64
C GLU A 30 12.36 33.41 3.00
N PRO A 31 12.33 34.76 3.02
CA PRO A 31 11.16 35.51 2.58
C PRO A 31 10.90 35.34 1.07
N VAL A 32 9.69 34.91 0.75
CA VAL A 32 9.23 34.62 -0.63
C VAL A 32 9.07 35.91 -1.43
N PRO A 33 9.80 36.12 -2.54
CA PRO A 33 9.52 37.24 -3.43
C PRO A 33 8.22 36.99 -4.20
N LYS A 34 7.35 38.00 -4.18
CA LYS A 34 6.12 38.07 -4.99
C LYS A 34 6.50 38.23 -6.45
N THR A 35 6.13 37.29 -7.31
CA THR A 35 6.12 37.52 -8.76
C THR A 35 5.01 36.72 -9.44
N ASP A 36 4.09 37.46 -10.06
CA ASP A 36 3.18 37.02 -11.10
C ASP A 36 3.96 36.37 -12.25
N GLY A 37 3.67 35.11 -12.54
CA GLY A 37 4.32 34.37 -13.63
C GLY A 37 4.00 32.89 -13.60
N ARG A 38 3.20 32.45 -14.57
CA ARG A 38 2.86 31.05 -14.81
C ARG A 38 4.16 30.28 -15.18
N ILE A 39 4.57 29.39 -14.28
CA ILE A 39 5.56 28.30 -14.48
C ILE A 39 7.03 28.72 -14.30
N GLN A 40 7.61 28.31 -13.15
CA GLN A 40 9.03 28.44 -12.84
C GLN A 40 9.73 27.08 -13.04
N PHE A 41 10.49 26.95 -14.12
CA PHE A 41 11.14 25.69 -14.56
C PHE A 41 12.28 25.20 -13.65
N TRP A 42 12.76 26.03 -12.72
CA TRP A 42 13.83 25.69 -11.77
C TRP A 42 13.32 25.21 -10.41
N ARG A 43 12.00 25.23 -10.17
CA ARG A 43 11.44 24.59 -8.98
C ARG A 43 11.44 23.08 -9.20
N PRO A 44 11.85 22.28 -8.20
CA PRO A 44 11.72 20.83 -8.31
C PRO A 44 10.26 20.50 -8.64
N PRO A 45 9.99 19.64 -9.64
CA PRO A 45 8.62 19.31 -9.98
C PRO A 45 7.97 18.68 -8.75
N ILE A 46 7.00 19.38 -8.17
CA ILE A 46 6.13 18.79 -7.18
C ILE A 46 5.34 17.74 -7.96
N TYR A 47 5.49 16.47 -7.59
CA TYR A 47 4.66 15.41 -8.14
C TYR A 47 3.22 15.65 -7.72
N GLU A 48 2.51 16.44 -8.52
CA GLU A 48 1.07 16.55 -8.47
C GLU A 48 0.56 15.28 -9.16
N GLY A 49 0.37 14.21 -8.39
CA GLY A 49 -0.24 12.96 -8.88
C GLY A 49 -1.54 13.25 -9.63
N PRO A 50 -2.05 12.31 -10.46
CA PRO A 50 -2.87 12.56 -11.65
C PRO A 50 -3.68 13.86 -11.53
N TYR A 51 -3.10 14.95 -12.07
CA TYR A 51 -3.62 16.29 -11.85
C TYR A 51 -4.94 16.44 -12.59
N ILE A 52 -6.05 16.22 -11.86
CA ILE A 52 -7.35 16.68 -12.32
C ILE A 52 -7.31 18.19 -12.17
N SER A 53 -7.34 18.88 -13.31
CA SER A 53 -7.38 20.34 -13.32
C SER A 53 -8.49 20.82 -12.37
N PRO A 54 -8.24 21.79 -11.47
CA PRO A 54 -9.26 22.36 -10.61
C PRO A 54 -10.49 22.85 -11.39
N LEU A 55 -10.30 23.23 -12.66
CA LEU A 55 -11.38 23.63 -13.57
C LEU A 55 -12.25 22.46 -14.04
N GLN A 56 -11.75 21.23 -13.97
CA GLN A 56 -12.50 20.00 -14.28
C GLN A 56 -13.13 19.38 -13.02
N ARG A 57 -13.12 20.12 -11.90
CA ARG A 57 -13.60 19.63 -10.61
C ARG A 57 -14.89 20.35 -10.21
N GLY A 58 -16.00 19.63 -10.34
CA GLY A 58 -17.32 20.07 -9.87
C GLY A 58 -18.16 20.66 -10.99
N PRO A 59 -19.40 21.06 -10.68
CA PRO A 59 -20.35 21.52 -11.67
C PRO A 59 -20.01 22.91 -12.21
N ASP A 60 -19.98 23.03 -13.54
CA ASP A 60 -19.66 24.27 -14.27
C ASP A 60 -20.69 25.39 -14.03
N TYR A 61 -21.95 25.02 -13.80
CA TYR A 61 -23.05 25.96 -13.64
C TYR A 61 -23.97 25.60 -12.47
N LYS A 62 -24.82 26.54 -12.10
CA LYS A 62 -25.88 26.37 -11.11
C LYS A 62 -27.22 26.68 -11.76
N ILE A 63 -28.26 26.02 -11.29
CA ILE A 63 -29.63 26.35 -11.67
C ILE A 63 -30.04 27.62 -10.92
N VAL A 64 -30.75 28.53 -11.59
CA VAL A 64 -31.34 29.72 -10.96
C VAL A 64 -32.28 29.24 -9.85
N GLY A 65 -32.00 29.66 -8.61
CA GLY A 65 -32.63 29.08 -7.40
C GLY A 65 -31.65 28.32 -6.49
N GLY A 66 -30.37 28.22 -6.87
CA GLY A 66 -29.28 27.81 -5.97
C GLY A 66 -28.97 26.32 -5.95
N ILE A 67 -29.76 25.49 -6.63
CA ILE A 67 -29.50 24.06 -6.76
C ILE A 67 -28.26 23.86 -7.65
N ARG A 68 -27.22 23.24 -7.09
CA ARG A 68 -26.05 22.80 -7.85
C ARG A 68 -26.28 21.38 -8.38
N PRO A 69 -26.14 21.12 -9.68
CA PRO A 69 -26.12 19.75 -10.18
C PRO A 69 -24.89 19.02 -9.64
N ILE A 70 -24.98 17.69 -9.49
CA ILE A 70 -23.88 16.85 -8.98
C ILE A 70 -22.76 16.73 -10.02
N ALA A 71 -23.12 16.63 -11.30
CA ALA A 71 -22.22 16.62 -12.43
C ALA A 71 -22.85 17.42 -13.58
N THR A 72 -22.04 18.14 -14.35
CA THR A 72 -22.48 18.92 -15.51
C THR A 72 -22.17 18.23 -16.83
N THR A 73 -21.13 17.39 -16.87
CA THR A 73 -20.66 16.72 -18.09
C THR A 73 -20.72 15.18 -17.98
N LYS A 74 -20.83 14.49 -19.13
CA LYS A 74 -20.75 13.01 -19.17
C LYS A 74 -19.41 12.50 -18.63
N PHE A 75 -18.33 13.21 -18.94
CA PHE A 75 -16.98 12.88 -18.47
C PHE A 75 -16.87 12.90 -16.94
N GLU A 76 -17.52 13.85 -16.27
CA GLU A 76 -17.58 13.86 -14.80
C GLU A 76 -18.33 12.64 -14.24
N VAL A 77 -19.43 12.26 -14.88
CA VAL A 77 -20.22 11.08 -14.46
C VAL A 77 -19.37 9.82 -14.58
N GLU A 78 -18.73 9.60 -15.73
CA GLU A 78 -17.83 8.46 -15.97
C GLU A 78 -16.68 8.44 -14.96
N ARG A 79 -16.08 9.62 -14.68
CA ARG A 79 -15.02 9.74 -13.67
C ARG A 79 -15.50 9.35 -12.27
N LEU A 80 -16.68 9.84 -11.86
CA LEU A 80 -17.26 9.50 -10.56
C LEU A 80 -17.57 7.99 -10.47
N GLN A 81 -18.07 7.40 -11.54
CA GLN A 81 -18.30 5.96 -11.63
C GLN A 81 -17.00 5.17 -11.47
N MET A 82 -15.95 5.52 -12.22
CA MET A 82 -14.62 4.90 -12.08
C MET A 82 -14.09 5.04 -10.66
N GLN A 83 -14.24 6.21 -10.02
CA GLN A 83 -13.80 6.42 -8.65
C GLN A 83 -14.56 5.54 -7.65
N MET A 84 -15.87 5.36 -7.85
CA MET A 84 -16.67 4.44 -7.03
C MET A 84 -16.24 2.98 -7.22
N GLU A 85 -15.99 2.57 -8.45
CA GLU A 85 -15.53 1.22 -8.76
C GLU A 85 -14.16 0.92 -8.16
N LEU A 86 -13.21 1.85 -8.29
CA LEU A 86 -11.90 1.77 -7.65
C LEU A 86 -12.05 1.68 -6.13
N GLY A 87 -12.93 2.48 -5.52
CA GLY A 87 -13.22 2.41 -4.09
C GLY A 87 -13.71 1.02 -3.66
N LYS A 88 -14.62 0.41 -4.43
CA LYS A 88 -15.11 -0.95 -4.16
C LYS A 88 -14.00 -1.99 -4.25
N GLN A 89 -13.16 -1.90 -5.28
CA GLN A 89 -12.03 -2.81 -5.48
C GLN A 89 -11.03 -2.71 -4.32
N ILE A 90 -10.69 -1.49 -3.88
CA ILE A 90 -9.77 -1.27 -2.76
C ILE A 90 -10.33 -1.92 -1.48
N VAL A 91 -11.61 -1.68 -1.16
CA VAL A 91 -12.25 -2.27 0.03
C VAL A 91 -12.25 -3.79 -0.05
N GLN A 92 -12.53 -4.36 -1.23
CA GLN A 92 -12.50 -5.80 -1.44
C GLN A 92 -11.10 -6.37 -1.23
N CYS A 93 -10.06 -5.78 -1.83
CA CYS A 93 -8.67 -6.24 -1.64
C CYS A 93 -8.23 -6.14 -0.17
N LEU A 94 -8.59 -5.06 0.53
CA LEU A 94 -8.28 -4.91 1.97
C LEU A 94 -8.96 -6.00 2.81
N LYS A 95 -10.20 -6.38 2.45
CA LYS A 95 -10.91 -7.48 3.10
C LYS A 95 -10.20 -8.81 2.89
N GLU A 96 -9.81 -9.12 1.66
CA GLU A 96 -9.09 -10.36 1.30
C GLU A 96 -7.74 -10.47 2.02
N VAL A 97 -6.98 -9.37 2.10
CA VAL A 97 -5.72 -9.32 2.85
C VAL A 97 -5.96 -9.61 4.33
N LYS A 98 -6.96 -8.97 4.94
CA LYS A 98 -7.30 -9.19 6.34
C LYS A 98 -7.69 -10.64 6.61
N GLU A 99 -8.48 -11.25 5.73
CA GLU A 99 -8.85 -12.66 5.82
C GLU A 99 -7.62 -13.57 5.75
N ALA A 100 -6.71 -13.32 4.80
CA ALA A 100 -5.47 -14.06 4.67
C ALA A 100 -4.57 -13.93 5.91
N GLU A 101 -4.47 -12.74 6.50
CA GLU A 101 -3.75 -12.50 7.76
C GLU A 101 -4.33 -13.33 8.91
N THR A 102 -5.67 -13.35 9.06
CA THR A 102 -6.32 -14.13 10.12
C THR A 102 -6.07 -15.63 10.00
N LEU A 103 -6.10 -16.16 8.77
CA LEU A 103 -5.82 -17.58 8.50
C LEU A 103 -4.34 -17.91 8.78
N TYR A 104 -3.43 -17.02 8.41
CA TYR A 104 -2.00 -17.18 8.69
C TYR A 104 -1.72 -17.20 10.19
N GLU A 105 -2.33 -16.29 10.96
CA GLU A 105 -2.20 -16.27 12.41
C GLU A 105 -2.75 -17.54 13.06
N ALA A 106 -3.89 -18.04 12.58
CA ALA A 106 -4.48 -19.29 13.07
C ALA A 106 -3.56 -20.50 12.79
N ASP A 107 -3.03 -20.61 11.58
CA ASP A 107 -2.10 -21.68 11.20
C ASP A 107 -0.79 -21.60 12.00
N LYS A 108 -0.26 -20.38 12.22
CA LYS A 108 0.91 -20.17 13.08
C LYS A 108 0.66 -20.63 14.52
N LYS A 109 -0.48 -20.28 15.11
CA LYS A 109 -0.86 -20.74 16.46
C LYS A 109 -0.98 -22.26 16.52
N HIS A 110 -1.59 -22.87 15.52
CA HIS A 110 -1.74 -24.32 15.43
C HIS A 110 -0.38 -25.04 15.33
N LYS A 111 0.53 -24.55 14.47
CA LYS A 111 1.90 -25.09 14.36
C LYS A 111 2.66 -24.98 15.67
N ASN A 112 2.60 -23.82 16.33
CA ASN A 112 3.25 -23.61 17.63
C ASN A 112 2.66 -24.53 18.71
N ALA A 113 1.35 -24.76 18.71
CA ALA A 113 0.71 -25.69 19.65
C ALA A 113 1.23 -27.11 19.44
N ILE A 114 1.27 -27.59 18.19
CA ILE A 114 1.83 -28.91 17.85
C ILE A 114 3.30 -29.02 18.27
N GLU A 115 4.11 -27.99 18.00
CA GLU A 115 5.52 -27.97 18.40
C GLU A 115 5.67 -28.03 19.92
N SER A 116 4.88 -27.24 20.66
CA SER A 116 4.90 -27.27 22.13
C SER A 116 4.45 -28.62 22.71
N GLU A 117 3.48 -29.28 22.09
CA GLU A 117 3.09 -30.64 22.47
C GLU A 117 4.22 -31.63 22.19
N LYS A 118 4.85 -31.56 21.01
CA LYS A 118 6.01 -32.41 20.68
C LYS A 118 7.14 -32.20 21.69
N GLU A 119 7.49 -30.96 22.02
CA GLU A 119 8.50 -30.65 23.02
C GLU A 119 8.15 -31.23 24.39
N ARG A 120 6.88 -31.11 24.81
CA ARG A 120 6.39 -31.68 26.07
C ARG A 120 6.51 -33.20 26.11
N TRP A 121 6.25 -33.89 25.00
CA TRP A 121 6.37 -35.36 24.90
C TRP A 121 7.80 -35.82 24.64
N THR A 122 8.69 -34.95 24.17
CA THR A 122 10.07 -35.31 23.84
C THR A 122 10.86 -35.48 25.14
N PRO A 123 11.46 -36.66 25.38
CA PRO A 123 12.25 -36.88 26.58
C PRO A 123 13.47 -35.97 26.60
N SER A 124 13.73 -35.34 27.75
CA SER A 124 14.90 -34.47 27.96
C SER A 124 16.19 -35.29 27.88
N ASN A 125 17.18 -34.79 27.12
CA ASN A 125 18.48 -35.45 27.01
C ASN A 125 19.24 -35.34 28.34
N LYS A 126 19.60 -36.48 28.93
CA LYS A 126 20.25 -36.55 30.25
C LYS A 126 21.74 -36.16 30.24
N GLY A 127 22.35 -36.01 29.06
CA GLY A 127 23.82 -35.96 28.89
C GLY A 127 24.52 -34.63 29.19
N ALA A 128 23.82 -33.54 29.51
CA ALA A 128 24.43 -32.20 29.65
C ALA A 128 24.11 -31.49 30.98
N LYS A 129 23.58 -32.21 31.98
CA LYS A 129 23.46 -31.65 33.33
C LYS A 129 24.80 -31.82 34.03
N GLU A 130 25.57 -30.73 34.17
CA GLU A 130 26.68 -30.67 35.11
C GLU A 130 26.14 -30.96 36.51
N ILE A 131 26.65 -32.03 37.11
CA ILE A 131 26.40 -32.40 38.50
C ILE A 131 27.50 -31.69 39.29
N TYR A 132 27.17 -30.55 39.90
CA TYR A 132 27.97 -29.93 40.96
C TYR A 132 27.34 -30.23 42.31
#